data_AF-R4WTD4-F1
#
_entry.id   AF-R4WTD4-F1
#
_cell.length_a   1.000
_cell.length_b   1.000
_cell.length_c   1.000
_cell.angle_alpha   90.00
_cell.angle_beta   90.00
_cell.angle_gamma   90.00
#
_symmetry.space_group_name_H-M   'P 1'
#
loop_
_entity.id
_entity.type
_entity.pdbx_description
1 polymer ?
#
loop_
_entity_poly.entity_id
_entity_poly.type
_entity_poly.pdbx_seq_one_letter_code
_entity_poly.pdbx_strand_id
1 'polypeptide(L)'
;MHETPNPLHARIARQIAEREAALSPLRACALATESTSARSRILLTVALLDQELAGWKIVAARIEQAAMLEPRTHRAIRMPVLR
;
A
#
# COMPACT_ATOMS: atom_id res chain seq x y z
N MET A 1 20.43 -17.10 -0.65
CA MET A 1 20.20 -15.93 0.21
C MET A 1 18.69 -15.74 0.29
N HIS A 2 18.02 -16.29 1.31
CA HIS A 2 16.60 -16.00 1.52
C HIS A 2 16.51 -14.62 2.17
N GLU A 3 16.33 -13.59 1.36
CA GLU A 3 15.93 -12.29 1.88
C GLU A 3 14.55 -12.48 2.51
N THR A 4 14.50 -12.43 3.83
CA THR A 4 13.22 -12.39 4.54
C THR A 4 12.48 -11.14 4.06
N PRO A 5 11.23 -11.27 3.58
CA PRO A 5 10.48 -10.10 3.13
C PRO A 5 10.40 -9.13 4.30
N ASN A 6 10.82 -7.89 4.07
CA ASN A 6 10.78 -6.84 5.08
C ASN A 6 9.38 -6.83 5.70
N PRO A 7 9.22 -7.03 7.02
CA PRO A 7 7.90 -7.14 7.66
C PRO A 7 7.03 -5.90 7.40
N LEU A 8 7.65 -4.75 7.13
CA LEU A 8 6.95 -3.54 6.71
C LEU A 8 6.30 -3.71 5.33
N HIS A 9 7.03 -4.27 4.34
CA HIS A 9 6.51 -4.49 2.99
C HIS A 9 5.35 -5.50 3.00
N ALA A 10 5.51 -6.62 3.72
CA ALA A 10 4.43 -7.60 3.88
C ALA A 10 3.17 -6.98 4.52
N ARG A 11 3.34 -6.10 5.51
CA ARG A 11 2.23 -5.40 6.15
C ARG A 11 1.55 -4.40 5.21
N ILE A 12 2.32 -3.62 4.45
CA ILE A 12 1.80 -2.66 3.47
C ILE A 12 1.02 -3.40 2.37
N ALA A 13 1.58 -4.46 1.82
CA ALA A 13 0.92 -5.28 0.80
C ALA A 13 -0.41 -5.86 1.32
N ARG A 14 -0.43 -6.38 2.55
CA ARG A 14 -1.66 -6.87 3.19
C ARG A 14 -2.71 -5.77 3.34
N GLN A 15 -2.32 -4.59 3.80
CA GLN A 15 -3.23 -3.46 3.99
C GLN A 15 -3.80 -2.90 2.68
N ILE A 16 -3.05 -2.99 1.58
CA ILE A 16 -3.53 -2.65 0.23
C ILE A 16 -4.55 -3.71 -0.22
N ALA A 17 -4.22 -4.99 -0.08
CA ALA A 17 -5.11 -6.09 -0.45
C ALA A 17 -6.43 -6.08 0.35
N GLU A 18 -6.38 -5.79 1.65
CA GLU A 18 -7.57 -5.63 2.51
C GLU A 18 -8.48 -4.50 2.00
N ARG A 19 -7.89 -3.36 1.59
CA ARG A 19 -8.65 -2.22 1.03
C ARG A 19 -9.24 -2.54 -0.34
N GLU A 20 -8.49 -3.20 -1.21
CA GLU A 20 -8.99 -3.67 -2.52
C GLU A 20 -10.16 -4.63 -2.36
N ALA A 21 -10.04 -5.58 -1.42
CA ALA A 21 -11.09 -6.54 -1.10
C ALA A 21 -12.35 -5.83 -0.58
N ALA A 22 -12.20 -4.78 0.25
CA ALA A 22 -13.31 -3.98 0.75
C ALA A 22 -14.06 -3.20 -0.35
N LEU A 23 -13.39 -2.86 -1.47
CA LEU A 23 -14.03 -2.19 -2.62
C LEU A 23 -14.82 -3.15 -3.52
N SER A 24 -14.43 -4.43 -3.57
CA SER A 24 -15.12 -5.46 -4.35
C SER A 24 -16.63 -5.54 -4.10
N PRO A 25 -17.14 -5.62 -2.85
CA PRO A 25 -18.58 -5.67 -2.60
C PRO A 25 -19.31 -4.37 -2.98
N LEU A 26 -18.65 -3.21 -2.90
CA LEU A 26 -19.25 -1.94 -3.33
C LEU A 26 -19.42 -1.88 -4.84
N ARG A 27 -18.44 -2.41 -5.60
CA ARG A 27 -18.56 -2.57 -7.06
C ARG A 27 -19.69 -3.53 -7.43
N ALA A 28 -19.77 -4.68 -6.74
CA ALA A 28 -20.86 -5.63 -6.95
C ALA A 28 -22.23 -5.01 -6.63
N CYS A 29 -22.32 -4.24 -5.54
CA CYS A 29 -23.54 -3.51 -5.17
C CYS A 29 -23.96 -2.50 -6.24
N ALA A 30 -23.02 -1.75 -6.82
CA ALA A 30 -23.32 -0.84 -7.93
C ALA A 30 -23.93 -1.58 -9.14
N LEU A 31 -23.38 -2.74 -9.50
CA LEU A 31 -23.88 -3.56 -10.62
C LEU A 31 -25.28 -4.13 -10.35
N ALA A 32 -25.56 -4.53 -9.11
CA ALA A 32 -26.86 -5.08 -8.71
C ALA A 32 -27.94 -4.01 -8.45
N THR A 33 -27.57 -2.75 -8.25
CA THR A 33 -28.51 -1.67 -7.92
C THR A 33 -29.31 -1.26 -9.14
N GLU A 34 -30.63 -1.45 -9.12
CA GLU A 34 -31.53 -1.09 -10.24
C GLU A 34 -31.77 0.42 -10.37
N SER A 35 -31.82 1.13 -9.24
CA SER A 35 -32.01 2.58 -9.22
C SER A 35 -30.80 3.32 -9.80
N THR A 36 -31.01 4.05 -10.89
CA THR A 36 -29.96 4.83 -11.55
C THR A 36 -29.30 5.83 -10.61
N SER A 37 -30.07 6.55 -9.80
CA SER A 37 -29.53 7.58 -8.88
C SER A 37 -28.73 6.97 -7.73
N ALA A 38 -29.14 5.82 -7.21
CA ALA A 38 -28.38 5.09 -6.21
C ALA A 38 -27.09 4.51 -6.80
N ARG A 39 -27.18 3.90 -7.99
CA ARG A 39 -26.02 3.37 -8.73
C ARG A 39 -24.98 4.46 -8.99
N SER A 40 -25.38 5.64 -9.48
CA SER A 40 -24.45 6.74 -9.73
C SER A 40 -23.73 7.21 -8.47
N ARG A 41 -24.42 7.28 -7.32
CA ARG A 41 -23.79 7.62 -6.03
C ARG A 41 -22.79 6.56 -5.59
N ILE A 42 -23.15 5.27 -5.69
CA ILE A 42 -22.23 4.18 -5.32
C ILE A 42 -21.00 4.19 -6.22
N LEU A 43 -21.18 4.35 -7.54
CA LEU A 43 -20.06 4.42 -8.49
C LEU A 43 -19.14 5.62 -8.22
N LEU A 44 -19.70 6.79 -7.89
CA LEU A 44 -18.91 7.96 -7.53
C LEU A 44 -18.08 7.70 -6.26
N THR A 45 -18.69 7.11 -5.23
CA THR A 45 -17.99 6.73 -4.00
C THR A 45 -16.88 5.72 -4.29
N VAL A 46 -17.15 4.69 -5.10
CA VAL A 46 -16.13 3.71 -5.50
C VAL A 46 -14.96 4.39 -6.22
N ALA A 47 -15.24 5.31 -7.15
CA ALA A 47 -14.20 6.02 -7.88
C ALA A 47 -13.30 6.86 -6.97
N LEU A 48 -13.88 7.54 -5.97
CA LEU A 48 -13.10 8.30 -4.97
C LEU A 48 -12.20 7.38 -4.15
N LEU A 49 -12.72 6.25 -3.67
CA LEU A 49 -11.94 5.29 -2.90
C LEU A 49 -10.85 4.61 -3.73
N ASP A 50 -11.11 4.36 -5.01
CA ASP A 50 -10.09 3.86 -5.96
C ASP A 50 -8.96 4.87 -6.17
N GLN A 51 -9.30 6.16 -6.26
CA GLN A 51 -8.29 7.23 -6.34
C GLN A 51 -7.45 7.31 -5.07
N GLU A 52 -8.08 7.23 -3.89
CA GLU A 52 -7.35 7.20 -2.62
C GLU A 52 -6.41 5.99 -2.55
N LEU A 53 -6.89 4.80 -2.91
CA LEU A 53 -6.09 3.58 -2.96
C LEU A 53 -4.89 3.71 -3.91
N ALA A 54 -5.08 4.33 -5.08
CA ALA A 54 -3.98 4.62 -6.00
C ALA A 54 -2.93 5.55 -5.34
N GLY A 55 -3.38 6.57 -4.60
CA GLY A 55 -2.51 7.42 -3.80
C GLY A 55 -1.69 6.64 -2.76
N TRP A 56 -2.33 5.74 -2.02
CA TRP A 56 -1.65 4.86 -1.05
C TRP A 56 -0.61 3.95 -1.71
N LYS A 57 -0.89 3.40 -2.91
CA LYS A 57 0.07 2.59 -3.66
C LYS A 57 1.31 3.39 -4.08
N ILE A 58 1.14 4.65 -4.47
CA ILE A 58 2.27 5.54 -4.80
C ILE A 58 3.15 5.77 -3.55
N VAL A 59 2.52 6.02 -2.40
CA VAL A 59 3.25 6.20 -1.13
C VAL A 59 4.00 4.93 -0.75
N ALA A 60 3.37 3.75 -0.88
CA ALA A 60 4.01 2.46 -0.65
C ALA A 60 5.24 2.26 -1.53
N ALA A 61 5.14 2.53 -2.83
CA ALA A 61 6.27 2.44 -3.76
C ALA A 61 7.44 3.38 -3.38
N ARG A 62 7.14 4.58 -2.88
CA ARG A 62 8.18 5.51 -2.37
C ARG A 62 8.88 4.98 -1.12
N ILE A 63 8.14 4.34 -0.21
CA ILE A 63 8.72 3.70 0.98
C ILE A 63 9.67 2.57 0.56
N GLU A 64 9.28 1.76 -0.41
CA GLU A 64 10.14 0.71 -0.97
C GLU A 64 11.42 1.27 -1.59
N GLN A 65 11.30 2.33 -2.40
CA GLN A 65 12.45 3.02 -2.98
C GLN A 65 13.39 3.57 -1.90
N ALA A 66 12.85 4.21 -0.86
CA ALA A 66 13.64 4.73 0.26
C ALA A 66 14.36 3.60 1.03
N ALA A 67 13.68 2.47 1.24
CA ALA A 67 14.28 1.31 1.91
C ALA A 67 15.42 0.67 1.10
N MET A 68 15.41 0.79 -0.23
CA MET A 68 16.53 0.36 -1.09
C MET A 68 17.73 1.33 -1.05
N LEU A 69 17.49 2.60 -0.69
CA LEU A 69 18.52 3.65 -0.61
C LEU A 69 19.20 3.73 0.76
N GLU A 70 18.65 3.09 1.79
CA GLU A 70 19.34 2.95 3.08
C GLU A 70 20.70 2.26 2.86
N PRO A 71 21.82 2.93 3.17
CA PRO A 71 23.11 2.28 3.14
C PRO A 71 23.06 1.17 4.19
N ARG A 72 23.08 -0.10 3.76
CA ARG A 72 23.41 -1.27 4.62
C ARG A 72 24.85 -1.20 5.17
N THR A 73 25.39 0.00 5.35
CA THR A 73 26.72 0.33 5.81
C THR A 73 26.64 1.31 6.98
N HIS A 74 25.95 0.92 8.05
CA HIS A 74 26.57 1.12 9.36
C HIS A 74 27.77 0.16 9.45
N ARG A 75 28.80 0.50 8.67
CA ARG A 75 30.18 0.04 8.82
C ARG A 75 30.44 0.20 10.31
N ALA A 76 30.69 -0.90 11.02
CA ALA A 76 31.22 -0.84 12.37
C ALA A 76 32.41 0.13 12.32
N ILE A 77 32.21 1.35 12.82
CA ILE A 77 33.30 2.28 13.04
C ILE A 77 34.10 1.60 14.13
N ARG A 78 35.13 0.84 13.74
CA ARG A 78 36.14 0.36 14.66
C ARG A 78 36.76 1.63 15.24
N MET A 79 36.33 1.98 16.45
CA MET A 79 37.04 2.93 17.29
C MET A 79 38.50 2.47 17.36
N PRO A 80 39.48 3.27 16.93
CA PRO A 80 40.85 3.00 17.35
C PRO A 80 40.87 3.21 18.86
N VAL A 81 41.16 2.14 19.60
CA VAL A 81 41.54 2.24 21.01
C VAL A 81 42.72 3.19 21.07
N LEU A 82 42.49 4.39 21.59
CA LEU A 82 43.57 5.29 21.98
C LEU A 82 44.29 4.63 23.15
N ARG A 83 45.62 4.59 23.03
CA ARG A 83 46.59 3.85 23.85
C ARG A 83 46.34 3.91 25.35
#